data_AF-A0A3R7F5I7-F1
#
_entry.id   AF-A0A3R7F5I7-F1
#
_cell.length_a   1.000
_cell.length_b   1.000
_cell.length_c   1.000
_cell.angle_alpha   90.00
_cell.angle_beta   90.00
_cell.angle_gamma   90.00
#
_symmetry.space_group_name_H-M   'P 1'
#
loop_
_entity.id
_entity.type
_entity.pdbx_description
1 polymer ?
#
loop_
_entity_poly.entity_id
_entity_poly.type
_entity_poly.pdbx_seq_one_letter_code
_entity_poly.pdbx_strand_id
1 'polypeptide(L)'
;MSFEFIDNKLSIDPAARKQIRRHAAMGKNKGKTIARPSRKDASTTATSSFHCPKIIGKRPGLVKESSQVERPIDDGLVFPVPLFGASKSLVKKVVGFLCATRYTPQLDKALDSTGEASSMFVRYIFIDEACFHCAVATSILCINSIVTKQEGMLQAMSHISHTFRLINQRLSRQEAISDTTMAGIVSMAQYERHQNQYQRGFVHVQGLRRIVQLQGGVFQVSKSHHILVLKMLRVDLDYSLHLGSSTVFSLGDAIKENKIINELYGDLKRQNCVGSSQSYRAPLLRNLRGDIQDIFIEVTSLASMLDDATKGVGPRLNSCVFHSDLLVLGYRLVNIYTLGGCRPKCPIENAIHLGLTAFLVTFLPGLDRRIAHNALLSNLLLNAAQGFLDGGQGIQELLLWMLYIGAASSSQLGAHPTWISRSKETIDTLKLMTWEQVQDMLAQYPWVNAVHDTAGKALWHQSHKNELPGK
;
A
#
# COMPACT_ATOMS: atom_id res chain seq x y z
N MET A 1 -47.20 -25.05 26.60
CA MET A 1 -46.35 -23.96 26.09
C MET A 1 -47.28 -22.84 25.65
N SER A 2 -47.22 -21.67 26.28
CA SER A 2 -47.93 -20.48 25.78
C SER A 2 -47.08 -19.85 24.68
N PHE A 3 -47.68 -19.56 23.53
CA PHE A 3 -47.03 -18.83 22.45
C PHE A 3 -47.32 -17.34 22.62
N GLU A 4 -46.27 -16.52 22.76
CA GLU A 4 -46.37 -15.07 22.69
C GLU A 4 -46.05 -14.63 21.26
N PHE A 5 -46.98 -13.93 20.61
CA PHE A 5 -46.79 -13.35 19.28
C PHE A 5 -46.40 -11.88 19.42
N ILE A 6 -45.40 -11.45 18.64
CA ILE A 6 -44.91 -10.06 18.61
C ILE A 6 -45.32 -9.46 17.26
N ASP A 7 -46.09 -8.37 17.29
CA ASP A 7 -46.46 -7.63 16.08
C ASP A 7 -45.28 -6.76 15.60
N ASN A 8 -44.76 -7.07 14.40
CA ASN A 8 -43.62 -6.39 13.79
C ASN A 8 -43.99 -5.15 12.97
N LYS A 9 -45.24 -4.66 13.05
CA LYS A 9 -45.67 -3.47 12.30
C LYS A 9 -45.26 -2.14 12.95
N LEU A 10 -44.70 -2.15 14.16
CA LEU A 10 -44.14 -0.97 14.85
C LEU A 10 -42.71 -1.21 15.33
N SER A 11 -41.94 -0.13 15.56
CA SER A 11 -40.55 -0.22 16.01
C SER A 11 -40.46 -0.96 17.36
N ILE A 12 -39.75 -2.09 17.38
CA ILE A 12 -39.62 -2.94 18.58
C ILE A 12 -38.92 -2.18 19.71
N ASP A 13 -39.62 -2.01 20.83
CA ASP A 13 -39.14 -1.29 22.00
C ASP A 13 -37.97 -2.02 22.71
N PRO A 14 -37.21 -1.33 23.58
CA PRO A 14 -36.09 -1.93 24.31
C PRO A 14 -36.49 -3.09 25.24
N ALA A 15 -37.71 -3.10 25.77
CA ALA A 15 -38.21 -4.14 26.69
C ALA A 15 -38.51 -5.44 25.93
N ALA A 16 -39.20 -5.35 24.79
CA ALA A 16 -39.46 -6.43 23.86
C ALA A 16 -38.15 -7.03 23.33
N ARG A 17 -37.14 -6.22 22.96
CA ARG A 17 -35.81 -6.74 22.59
C ARG A 17 -35.14 -7.52 23.71
N LYS A 18 -35.26 -7.06 24.96
CA LYS A 18 -34.69 -7.75 26.12
C LYS A 18 -35.40 -9.09 26.35
N GLN A 19 -36.72 -9.14 26.17
CA GLN A 19 -37.51 -10.35 26.30
C GLN A 19 -37.20 -11.36 25.20
N ILE A 20 -37.09 -10.93 23.93
CA ILE A 20 -36.64 -11.76 22.80
C ILE A 20 -35.26 -12.37 23.08
N ARG A 21 -34.29 -11.56 23.53
CA ARG A 21 -32.93 -12.05 23.86
C ARG A 21 -32.94 -13.05 25.00
N ARG A 22 -33.75 -12.81 26.04
CA ARG A 22 -33.90 -13.74 27.17
C ARG A 22 -34.47 -15.07 26.70
N HIS A 23 -35.52 -15.05 25.88
CA HIS A 23 -36.16 -16.26 25.39
C HIS A 23 -35.26 -17.06 24.42
N ALA A 24 -34.56 -16.36 23.52
CA ALA A 24 -33.56 -16.96 22.63
C ALA A 24 -32.37 -17.57 23.40
N ALA A 25 -31.93 -16.91 24.47
CA ALA A 25 -30.86 -17.42 25.33
C ALA A 25 -31.28 -18.65 26.16
N MET A 26 -32.54 -18.74 26.59
CA MET A 26 -33.06 -19.94 27.26
C MET A 26 -33.04 -21.17 26.35
N GLY A 27 -33.35 -21.01 25.06
CA GLY A 27 -33.19 -22.09 24.08
C GLY A 27 -31.72 -22.50 23.89
N LYS A 28 -30.82 -21.52 23.79
CA LYS A 28 -29.38 -21.74 23.55
C LYS A 28 -28.63 -22.39 24.74
N ASN A 29 -29.15 -22.22 25.95
CA ASN A 29 -28.54 -22.72 27.20
C ASN A 29 -29.26 -23.93 27.79
N LYS A 30 -30.29 -24.47 27.13
CA LYS A 30 -31.00 -25.66 27.61
C LYS A 30 -30.02 -26.85 27.65
N GLY A 31 -29.70 -27.32 28.86
CA GLY A 31 -28.75 -28.42 29.10
C GLY A 31 -27.28 -28.02 29.31
N LYS A 32 -26.93 -26.73 29.36
CA LYS A 32 -25.55 -26.27 29.61
C LYS A 32 -25.40 -25.64 30.99
N THR A 33 -24.65 -26.29 31.89
CA THR A 33 -24.26 -25.72 33.18
C THR A 33 -23.05 -24.80 32.96
N ILE A 34 -23.26 -23.48 33.05
CA ILE A 34 -22.19 -22.49 32.91
C ILE A 34 -21.50 -22.31 34.28
N ALA A 35 -20.35 -22.96 34.46
CA ALA A 35 -19.46 -22.67 35.58
C ALA A 35 -18.74 -21.35 35.32
N ARG A 36 -18.99 -20.35 36.15
CA ARG A 36 -18.33 -19.03 36.07
C ARG A 36 -17.13 -19.03 37.03
N PRO A 37 -15.88 -18.85 36.55
CA PRO A 37 -14.73 -18.75 37.45
C PRO A 37 -14.88 -17.54 38.38
N SER A 38 -14.44 -17.71 39.63
CA SER A 38 -14.37 -16.62 40.61
C SER A 38 -13.45 -15.51 40.11
N ARG A 39 -13.80 -14.27 40.44
CA ARG A 39 -13.13 -13.01 40.01
C ARG A 39 -11.63 -12.95 40.31
N LYS A 40 -11.08 -13.86 41.12
CA LYS A 40 -9.65 -13.94 41.46
C LYS A 40 -8.80 -14.64 40.39
N ASP A 41 -9.36 -15.58 39.62
CA ASP A 41 -8.57 -16.39 38.66
C ASP A 41 -8.51 -15.77 37.24
N ALA A 42 -9.30 -14.74 36.97
CA ALA A 42 -9.27 -14.03 35.69
C ALA A 42 -8.10 -13.02 35.56
N SER A 43 -7.34 -12.78 36.63
CA SER A 43 -6.21 -11.83 36.62
C SER A 43 -4.92 -12.42 36.04
N THR A 44 -4.82 -13.75 35.84
CA THR A 44 -3.58 -14.41 35.38
C THR A 44 -3.57 -14.78 33.90
N THR A 45 -4.66 -14.56 33.15
CA THR A 45 -4.77 -15.05 31.75
C THR A 45 -5.23 -14.00 30.73
N ALA A 46 -5.28 -12.71 31.09
CA ALA A 46 -5.60 -11.65 30.14
C ALA A 46 -4.32 -10.96 29.61
N THR A 47 -3.66 -11.57 28.64
CA THR A 47 -2.63 -10.89 27.84
C THR A 47 -3.32 -9.96 26.83
N SER A 48 -3.53 -8.70 27.19
CA SER A 48 -3.96 -7.68 26.23
C SER A 48 -2.79 -7.31 25.32
N SER A 49 -3.00 -7.30 24.00
CA SER A 49 -2.02 -6.98 22.96
C SER A 49 -1.61 -5.50 22.86
N PHE A 50 -1.82 -4.71 23.91
CA PHE A 50 -1.43 -3.30 23.97
C PHE A 50 -0.34 -3.12 25.02
N HIS A 51 0.91 -3.03 24.56
CA HIS A 51 2.02 -2.55 25.37
C HIS A 51 2.49 -1.20 24.85
N CYS A 52 2.33 -0.18 25.69
CA CYS A 52 2.94 1.12 25.48
C CYS A 52 4.47 0.96 25.56
N PRO A 53 5.28 1.58 24.67
CA PRO A 53 6.73 1.49 24.76
C PRO A 53 7.22 2.08 26.08
N LYS A 54 7.94 1.30 26.88
CA LYS A 54 8.59 1.80 28.09
C LYS A 54 9.64 2.85 27.69
N ILE A 55 9.45 4.07 28.19
CA ILE A 55 10.40 5.18 28.12
C ILE A 55 11.70 4.72 28.82
N ILE A 56 12.79 4.61 28.05
CA ILE A 56 14.13 4.41 28.63
C ILE A 56 14.66 5.78 29.02
N GLY A 57 14.69 6.03 30.32
CA GLY A 57 15.33 7.18 30.93
C GLY A 57 15.69 6.89 32.38
N LYS A 58 16.94 6.48 32.59
CA LYS A 58 17.72 6.45 33.86
C LYS A 58 17.48 5.30 34.86
N ARG A 59 18.55 4.52 35.08
CA ARG A 59 18.98 4.03 36.40
C ARG A 59 20.16 4.92 36.86
N PRO A 60 20.46 5.10 38.16
CA PRO A 60 20.37 4.07 39.20
C PRO A 60 19.67 4.51 40.51
N GLY A 61 19.12 3.55 41.25
CA GLY A 61 18.63 3.76 42.62
C GLY A 61 17.43 2.89 42.95
N LEU A 62 17.64 1.91 43.83
CA LEU A 62 16.65 0.92 44.26
C LEU A 62 15.74 1.54 45.34
N VAL A 63 14.47 1.85 45.01
CA VAL A 63 13.40 1.96 46.01
C VAL A 63 12.15 1.29 45.44
N LYS A 64 11.71 0.21 46.09
CA LYS A 64 10.42 -0.43 45.85
C LYS A 64 9.32 0.46 46.43
N GLU A 65 8.82 1.41 45.65
CA GLU A 65 7.49 1.96 45.90
C GLU A 65 6.48 1.13 45.11
N SER A 66 5.64 0.42 45.83
CA SER A 66 4.44 -0.22 45.28
C SER A 66 3.44 0.87 44.91
N SER A 67 3.62 1.49 43.75
CA SER A 67 2.61 2.33 43.15
C SER A 67 1.44 1.43 42.74
N GLN A 68 0.35 1.47 43.51
CA GLN A 68 -0.94 1.02 43.01
C GLN A 68 -1.29 1.92 41.82
N VAL A 69 -0.94 1.46 40.63
CA VAL A 69 -1.38 2.11 39.39
C VAL A 69 -2.88 1.88 39.30
N GLU A 70 -3.66 2.89 39.67
CA GLU A 70 -5.07 2.94 39.32
C GLU A 70 -5.20 2.70 37.82
N ARG A 71 -6.08 1.76 37.45
CA ARG A 71 -6.40 1.53 36.04
C ARG A 71 -6.86 2.87 35.45
N PRO A 72 -6.30 3.32 34.32
CA PRO A 72 -6.77 4.53 33.67
C PRO A 72 -8.29 4.45 33.49
N ILE A 73 -9.01 5.51 33.89
CA ILE A 73 -10.46 5.63 33.69
C ILE A 73 -10.77 5.79 32.18
N ASP A 74 -9.75 6.01 31.35
CA ASP A 74 -9.81 6.08 29.90
C ASP A 74 -9.03 4.94 29.22
N ASP A 75 -8.97 4.98 27.88
CA ASP A 75 -8.28 3.97 27.08
C ASP A 75 -6.74 4.06 27.12
N GLY A 76 -6.17 4.90 27.99
CA GLY A 76 -4.73 5.03 28.18
C GLY A 76 -3.97 5.70 27.02
N LEU A 77 -4.67 6.22 26.00
CA LEU A 77 -4.07 6.92 24.86
C LEU A 77 -3.85 8.40 25.20
N VAL A 78 -2.58 8.83 25.17
CA VAL A 78 -2.17 10.23 25.37
C VAL A 78 -1.77 10.84 24.02
N PHE A 79 -2.39 11.96 23.66
CA PHE A 79 -2.13 12.68 22.41
C PHE A 79 -1.42 14.01 22.68
N PRO A 80 -0.64 14.53 21.71
CA PRO A 80 0.08 15.80 21.88
C PRO A 80 -0.85 17.03 21.90
N VAL A 81 -2.14 16.85 21.60
CA VAL A 81 -3.16 17.91 21.60
C VAL A 81 -4.30 17.51 22.54
N PRO A 82 -4.86 18.43 23.35
CA PRO A 82 -6.06 18.17 24.15
C PRO A 82 -7.25 17.81 23.26
N LEU A 83 -7.93 16.69 23.55
CA LEU A 83 -9.10 16.22 22.79
C LEU A 83 -10.35 16.18 23.65
N PHE A 84 -11.45 16.71 23.12
CA PHE A 84 -12.75 16.77 23.81
C PHE A 84 -13.86 16.09 23.01
N GLY A 85 -14.76 15.37 23.70
CA GLY A 85 -16.00 14.82 23.15
C GLY A 85 -15.85 14.09 21.81
N ALA A 86 -16.54 14.59 20.78
CA ALA A 86 -16.57 14.03 19.43
C ALA A 86 -15.20 14.03 18.72
N SER A 87 -14.26 14.90 19.12
CA SER A 87 -12.90 14.90 18.58
C SER A 87 -12.13 13.65 19.03
N LYS A 88 -12.30 13.23 20.30
CA LYS A 88 -11.64 12.01 20.82
C LYS A 88 -12.13 10.75 20.10
N SER A 89 -13.42 10.64 19.77
CA SER A 89 -13.94 9.47 19.05
C SER A 89 -13.48 9.42 17.59
N LEU A 90 -13.39 10.58 16.91
CA LEU A 90 -12.83 10.68 15.56
C LEU A 90 -11.36 10.28 15.55
N VAL A 91 -10.56 10.80 16.47
CA VAL A 91 -9.13 10.46 16.58
C VAL A 91 -8.92 8.97 16.84
N LYS A 92 -9.77 8.32 17.65
CA LYS A 92 -9.70 6.86 17.83
C LYS A 92 -9.96 6.10 16.51
N LYS A 93 -10.92 6.54 15.70
CA LYS A 93 -11.15 5.97 14.37
C LYS A 93 -9.93 6.18 13.47
N VAL A 94 -9.32 7.36 13.52
CA VAL A 94 -8.09 7.70 12.78
C VAL A 94 -6.92 6.80 13.18
N VAL A 95 -6.66 6.65 14.47
CA VAL A 95 -5.60 5.76 14.99
C VAL A 95 -5.88 4.33 14.59
N GLY A 96 -7.11 3.84 14.75
CA GLY A 96 -7.49 2.50 14.30
C GLY A 96 -7.28 2.31 12.79
N PHE A 97 -7.60 3.32 11.99
CA PHE A 97 -7.36 3.32 10.54
C PHE A 97 -5.87 3.32 10.19
N LEU A 98 -5.01 4.05 10.90
CA LEU A 98 -3.56 4.13 10.64
C LEU A 98 -2.82 2.90 11.17
N CYS A 99 -3.26 2.32 12.29
CA CYS A 99 -2.73 1.09 12.85
C CYS A 99 -3.23 -0.16 12.13
N ALA A 100 -4.38 -0.09 11.44
CA ALA A 100 -4.83 -1.18 10.59
C ALA A 100 -3.76 -1.44 9.52
N THR A 101 -3.28 -2.68 9.47
CA THR A 101 -2.29 -3.12 8.50
C THR A 101 -2.79 -2.77 7.10
N ARG A 102 -2.00 -1.96 6.38
CA ARG A 102 -2.35 -1.46 5.05
C ARG A 102 -1.70 -2.27 3.93
N TYR A 103 -1.51 -3.57 4.18
CA TYR A 103 -1.13 -4.48 3.13
C TYR A 103 -2.29 -4.74 2.18
N THR A 104 -1.95 -5.05 0.94
CA THR A 104 -2.84 -5.61 -0.08
C THR A 104 -3.37 -6.95 0.46
N PRO A 105 -4.66 -7.07 0.87
CA PRO A 105 -5.16 -8.29 1.53
C PRO A 105 -4.92 -9.57 0.74
N GLN A 106 -4.82 -9.44 -0.59
CA GLN A 106 -4.52 -10.53 -1.50
C GLN A 106 -3.13 -11.15 -1.28
N LEU A 107 -2.18 -10.39 -0.72
CA LEU A 107 -0.81 -10.82 -0.45
C LEU A 107 -0.57 -11.29 1.00
N ASP A 108 -1.62 -11.40 1.83
CA ASP A 108 -1.50 -11.82 3.23
C ASP A 108 -0.77 -13.17 3.37
N LYS A 109 -1.02 -14.09 2.45
CA LYS A 109 -0.36 -15.40 2.40
C LYS A 109 1.11 -15.33 1.95
N ALA A 110 1.48 -14.34 1.14
CA ALA A 110 2.80 -14.22 0.55
C ALA A 110 3.77 -13.37 1.37
N LEU A 111 3.27 -12.34 2.04
CA LEU A 111 4.09 -11.39 2.79
C LEU A 111 4.03 -11.70 4.27
N ASP A 112 5.18 -11.72 4.91
CA ASP A 112 5.29 -11.75 6.36
C ASP A 112 5.41 -10.33 6.92
N SER A 113 4.38 -9.96 7.67
CA SER A 113 4.30 -8.70 8.41
C SER A 113 4.64 -8.90 9.90
N THR A 114 4.97 -10.13 10.33
CA THR A 114 5.35 -10.38 11.72
C THR A 114 6.68 -9.67 12.03
N GLY A 115 6.64 -8.75 12.99
CA GLY A 115 7.75 -7.84 13.29
C GLY A 115 7.70 -6.49 12.56
N GLU A 116 6.63 -6.18 11.81
CA GLU A 116 6.53 -4.90 11.11
C GLU A 116 6.71 -3.72 12.05
N ALA A 117 7.58 -2.81 11.60
CA ALA A 117 7.76 -1.43 12.00
C ALA A 117 6.48 -0.56 11.83
N SER A 118 5.31 -1.15 12.09
CA SER A 118 3.98 -0.56 12.28
C SER A 118 3.94 0.59 13.29
N SER A 119 5.07 0.95 13.90
CA SER A 119 5.12 1.91 14.98
C SER A 119 5.72 3.26 14.62
N MET A 120 6.57 3.46 13.60
CA MET A 120 7.30 4.75 13.54
C MET A 120 6.39 5.95 13.26
N PHE A 121 5.64 5.94 12.14
CA PHE A 121 4.71 7.06 11.85
C PHE A 121 3.56 7.09 12.85
N VAL A 122 3.10 5.93 13.32
CA VAL A 122 2.10 5.83 14.38
C VAL A 122 2.61 6.47 15.67
N ARG A 123 3.88 6.26 16.04
CA ARG A 123 4.54 6.84 17.21
C ARG A 123 4.65 8.35 17.06
N TYR A 124 5.00 8.86 15.86
CA TYR A 124 5.02 10.30 15.60
C TYR A 124 3.65 10.97 15.81
N ILE A 125 2.54 10.28 15.58
CA ILE A 125 1.20 10.81 15.90
C ILE A 125 1.03 11.04 17.41
N PHE A 126 1.67 10.23 18.25
CA PHE A 126 1.56 10.34 19.70
C PHE A 126 2.57 11.31 20.33
N ILE A 127 3.69 11.59 19.65
CA ILE A 127 4.77 12.42 20.22
C ILE A 127 4.94 13.78 19.52
N ASP A 128 4.31 14.01 18.38
CA ASP A 128 4.49 15.22 17.57
C ASP A 128 3.16 15.83 17.12
N GLU A 129 2.95 17.10 17.44
CA GLU A 129 1.72 17.84 17.15
C GLU A 129 1.45 17.99 15.64
N ALA A 130 2.49 18.29 14.84
CA ALA A 130 2.33 18.47 13.40
C ALA A 130 1.98 17.15 12.70
N CYS A 131 2.66 16.06 13.08
CA CYS A 131 2.37 14.71 12.61
C CYS A 131 0.96 14.26 13.02
N PHE A 132 0.55 14.55 14.26
CA PHE A 132 -0.81 14.27 14.74
C PHE A 132 -1.87 14.94 13.86
N HIS A 133 -1.77 16.26 13.68
CA HIS A 133 -2.73 16.99 12.86
C HIS A 133 -2.75 16.50 11.42
N CYS A 134 -1.58 16.24 10.83
CA CYS A 134 -1.51 15.78 9.44
C CYS A 134 -2.15 14.40 9.28
N ALA A 135 -1.86 13.50 10.21
CA ALA A 135 -2.40 12.15 10.21
C ALA A 135 -3.93 12.13 10.34
N VAL A 136 -4.50 13.00 11.19
CA VAL A 136 -5.95 13.19 11.30
C VAL A 136 -6.54 13.70 10.00
N ALA A 137 -5.96 14.75 9.41
CA ALA A 137 -6.44 15.33 8.15
C ALA A 137 -6.42 14.30 7.00
N THR A 138 -5.29 13.62 6.80
CA THR A 138 -5.13 12.59 5.76
C THR A 138 -6.08 11.42 5.98
N SER A 139 -6.30 11.02 7.24
CA SER A 139 -7.20 9.90 7.55
C SER A 139 -8.66 10.23 7.27
N ILE A 140 -9.11 11.44 7.57
CA ILE A 140 -10.46 11.88 7.22
C ILE A 140 -10.66 11.82 5.69
N LEU A 141 -9.70 12.32 4.91
CA LEU A 141 -9.76 12.25 3.45
C LEU A 141 -9.85 10.81 2.93
N CYS A 142 -9.00 9.91 3.43
CA CYS A 142 -8.98 8.52 2.98
C CYS A 142 -10.23 7.75 3.42
N ILE A 143 -10.75 8.00 4.62
CA ILE A 143 -12.01 7.39 5.07
C ILE A 143 -13.15 7.85 4.15
N ASN A 144 -13.22 9.15 3.86
CA ASN A 144 -14.23 9.73 2.96
C ASN A 144 -14.14 9.23 1.51
N SER A 145 -12.97 8.75 1.05
CA SER A 145 -12.85 8.14 -0.27
C SER A 145 -13.44 6.72 -0.31
N ILE A 146 -13.57 6.05 0.84
CA ILE A 146 -14.05 4.67 0.98
C ILE A 146 -15.55 4.61 1.35
N VAL A 147 -16.07 5.60 2.09
CA VAL A 147 -17.47 5.61 2.56
C VAL A 147 -18.40 6.46 1.68
N THR A 148 -19.68 6.10 1.63
CA THR A 148 -20.69 6.83 0.83
C THR A 148 -21.03 8.21 1.40
N LYS A 149 -20.99 8.37 2.73
CA LYS A 149 -21.30 9.64 3.40
C LYS A 149 -20.02 10.31 3.88
N GLN A 150 -19.63 11.38 3.21
CA GLN A 150 -18.44 12.15 3.55
C GLN A 150 -18.72 13.06 4.75
N GLU A 151 -17.88 13.01 5.77
CA GLU A 151 -18.01 13.82 6.98
C GLU A 151 -16.64 14.40 7.40
N GLY A 152 -16.64 15.48 8.18
CA GLY A 152 -15.41 16.00 8.79
C GLY A 152 -14.45 16.75 7.86
N MET A 153 -14.84 17.14 6.64
CA MET A 153 -13.95 17.87 5.71
C MET A 153 -13.43 19.21 6.28
N LEU A 154 -14.29 19.97 6.99
CA LEU A 154 -13.86 21.19 7.69
C LEU A 154 -12.83 20.91 8.78
N GLN A 155 -12.97 19.77 9.48
CA GLN A 155 -11.99 19.34 10.48
C GLN A 155 -10.68 18.97 9.79
N ALA A 156 -10.72 18.23 8.68
CA ALA A 156 -9.53 17.92 7.90
C ALA A 156 -8.78 19.19 7.45
N MET A 157 -9.50 20.20 6.97
CA MET A 157 -8.94 21.51 6.61
C MET A 157 -8.30 22.22 7.81
N SER A 158 -8.98 22.22 8.96
CA SER A 158 -8.43 22.81 10.19
C SER A 158 -7.15 22.09 10.62
N HIS A 159 -7.16 20.76 10.65
CA HIS A 159 -6.00 19.95 11.01
C HIS A 159 -4.82 20.18 10.04
N ILE A 160 -5.03 20.14 8.73
CA ILE A 160 -3.92 20.39 7.80
C ILE A 160 -3.38 21.83 7.93
N SER A 161 -4.25 22.82 8.18
CA SER A 161 -3.82 24.20 8.45
C SER A 161 -2.93 24.30 9.69
N HIS A 162 -3.21 23.51 10.74
CA HIS A 162 -2.34 23.43 11.92
C HIS A 162 -0.99 22.83 11.56
N THR A 163 -0.96 21.74 10.78
CA THR A 163 0.29 21.15 10.28
C THR A 163 1.14 22.17 9.52
N PHE A 164 0.56 22.90 8.56
CA PHE A 164 1.28 23.94 7.81
C PHE A 164 1.89 24.99 8.73
N ARG A 165 1.11 25.50 9.70
CA ARG A 165 1.58 26.50 10.66
C ARG A 165 2.75 25.98 11.49
N LEU A 166 2.64 24.78 12.05
CA LEU A 166 3.66 24.18 12.90
C LEU A 166 4.95 23.90 12.13
N ILE A 167 4.85 23.31 10.93
CA ILE A 167 6.03 23.04 10.09
C ILE A 167 6.71 24.34 9.68
N ASN A 168 5.97 25.37 9.25
CA ASN A 168 6.56 26.66 8.91
C ASN A 168 7.31 27.31 10.08
N GLN A 169 6.79 27.19 11.31
CA GLN A 169 7.48 27.67 12.50
C GLN A 169 8.79 26.91 12.76
N ARG A 170 8.80 25.59 12.55
CA ARG A 170 10.00 24.74 12.72
C ARG A 170 11.07 25.04 11.68
N LEU A 171 10.67 25.29 10.43
CA LEU A 171 11.61 25.61 9.35
C LEU A 171 12.42 26.89 9.61
N SER A 172 11.92 27.79 10.46
CA SER A 172 12.63 29.00 10.88
C SER A 172 13.54 28.80 12.10
N ARG A 173 13.68 27.57 12.61
CA ARG A 173 14.35 27.23 13.87
C ARG A 173 15.30 26.04 13.69
N GLN A 174 16.00 25.66 14.77
CA GLN A 174 16.88 24.48 14.78
C GLN A 174 16.14 23.17 14.52
N GLU A 175 14.83 23.11 14.80
CA GLU A 175 13.97 21.93 14.57
C GLU A 175 13.68 21.66 13.08
N ALA A 176 14.13 22.52 12.16
CA ALA A 176 13.94 22.38 10.72
C ALA A 176 14.48 21.05 10.18
N ILE A 177 15.57 20.56 10.77
CA ILE A 177 16.24 19.31 10.42
C ILE A 177 15.93 18.20 11.45
N SER A 178 14.75 18.19 12.05
CA SER A 178 14.35 17.07 12.93
C SER A 178 13.61 15.97 12.15
N ASP A 179 13.65 14.74 12.66
CA ASP A 179 12.94 13.62 12.03
C ASP A 179 11.43 13.81 11.99
N THR A 180 10.86 14.47 13.02
CA THR A 180 9.44 14.79 13.05
C THR A 180 9.05 15.88 12.07
N THR A 181 9.93 16.87 11.79
CA THR A 181 9.72 17.82 10.70
C THR A 181 9.74 17.11 9.35
N MET A 182 10.73 16.24 9.09
CA MET A 182 10.80 15.48 7.85
C MET A 182 9.59 14.53 7.68
N ALA A 183 9.18 13.83 8.74
CA ALA A 183 7.99 12.99 8.74
C ALA A 183 6.70 13.80 8.52
N GLY A 184 6.62 14.99 9.09
CA GLY A 184 5.53 15.95 8.84
C GLY A 184 5.45 16.32 7.36
N ILE A 185 6.58 16.66 6.73
CA ILE A 185 6.65 17.00 5.29
C ILE A 185 6.28 15.81 4.40
N VAL A 186 6.76 14.59 4.72
CA VAL A 186 6.33 13.36 4.03
C VAL A 186 4.80 13.18 4.15
N SER A 187 4.25 13.44 5.34
CA SER A 187 2.79 13.33 5.58
C SER A 187 2.00 14.39 4.79
N MET A 188 2.53 15.61 4.67
CA MET A 188 1.93 16.68 3.86
C MET A 188 1.94 16.34 2.37
N ALA A 189 3.05 15.77 1.86
CA ALA A 189 3.11 15.27 0.49
C ALA A 189 2.08 14.13 0.26
N GLN A 190 1.88 13.24 1.24
CA GLN A 190 0.84 12.22 1.12
C GLN A 190 -0.58 12.81 1.17
N TYR A 191 -0.81 13.83 2.01
CA TYR A 191 -2.08 14.56 2.05
C TYR A 191 -2.43 15.17 0.68
N GLU A 192 -1.50 15.90 0.07
CA GLU A 192 -1.71 16.52 -1.25
C GLU A 192 -1.91 15.47 -2.35
N ARG A 193 -1.20 14.34 -2.28
CA ARG A 193 -1.39 13.19 -3.19
C ARG A 193 -2.83 12.66 -3.10
N HIS A 194 -3.39 12.52 -1.90
CA HIS A 194 -4.76 12.05 -1.71
C HIS A 194 -5.83 13.03 -2.21
N GLN A 195 -5.47 14.30 -2.40
CA GLN A 195 -6.32 15.30 -3.05
C GLN A 195 -6.06 15.44 -4.56
N ASN A 196 -5.21 14.58 -5.14
CA ASN A 196 -4.71 14.66 -6.51
C ASN A 196 -3.98 15.99 -6.82
N GLN A 197 -3.41 16.65 -5.82
CA GLN A 197 -2.69 17.92 -5.94
C GLN A 197 -1.18 17.69 -6.09
N TYR A 198 -0.79 16.93 -7.12
CA TYR A 198 0.59 16.47 -7.30
C TYR A 198 1.61 17.61 -7.52
N GLN A 199 1.21 18.71 -8.16
CA GLN A 199 2.12 19.86 -8.30
C GLN A 199 2.43 20.51 -6.95
N ARG A 200 1.41 20.66 -6.09
CA ARG A 200 1.59 21.23 -4.74
C ARG A 200 2.42 20.31 -3.86
N GLY A 201 2.12 19.02 -3.85
CA GLY A 201 2.87 18.07 -3.04
C GLY A 201 4.30 17.86 -3.51
N PHE A 202 4.61 18.10 -4.79
CA PHE A 202 5.99 18.05 -5.28
C PHE A 202 6.88 19.12 -4.65
N VAL A 203 6.32 20.29 -4.31
CA VAL A 203 7.03 21.32 -3.54
C VAL A 203 7.48 20.78 -2.17
N HIS A 204 6.66 19.96 -1.51
CA HIS A 204 7.03 19.31 -0.25
C HIS A 204 8.17 18.29 -0.45
N VAL A 205 8.14 17.52 -1.52
CA VAL A 205 9.20 16.55 -1.87
C VAL A 205 10.53 17.26 -2.15
N GLN A 206 10.50 18.39 -2.87
CA GLN A 206 11.69 19.22 -3.11
C GLN A 206 12.23 19.84 -1.81
N GLY A 207 11.35 20.36 -0.95
CA GLY A 207 11.72 20.87 0.37
C GLY A 207 12.35 19.79 1.25
N LEU A 208 11.79 18.57 1.23
CA LEU A 208 12.32 17.42 1.94
C LEU A 208 13.75 17.09 1.50
N ARG A 209 14.02 17.05 0.19
CA ARG A 209 15.39 16.88 -0.34
C ARG A 209 16.34 17.94 0.20
N ARG A 210 15.92 19.20 0.27
CA ARG A 210 16.77 20.28 0.79
C ARG A 210 17.11 20.08 2.27
N ILE A 211 16.15 19.68 3.09
CA ILE A 211 16.36 19.40 4.52
C ILE A 211 17.33 18.22 4.69
N VAL A 212 17.15 17.14 3.91
CA VAL A 212 18.06 15.98 3.94
C VAL A 212 19.48 16.38 3.54
N GLN A 213 19.66 17.26 2.56
CA GLN A 213 20.99 17.79 2.20
C GLN A 213 21.63 18.57 3.36
N LEU A 214 20.85 19.36 4.10
CA LEU A 214 21.34 20.09 5.27
C LEU A 214 21.77 19.17 6.42
N GLN A 215 21.20 17.97 6.52
CA GLN A 215 21.64 16.91 7.45
C GLN A 215 22.87 16.12 6.98
N GLY A 216 23.42 16.44 5.80
CA GLY A 216 24.56 15.72 5.23
C GLY A 216 24.17 14.54 4.32
N GLY A 217 22.94 14.52 3.82
CA GLY A 217 22.46 13.55 2.83
C GLY A 217 21.69 12.37 3.42
N VAL A 218 21.12 11.54 2.54
CA VAL A 218 20.23 10.42 2.90
C VAL A 218 20.87 9.45 3.88
N PHE A 219 22.16 9.16 3.68
CA PHE A 219 22.90 8.23 4.54
C PHE A 219 22.96 8.68 6.01
N GLN A 220 23.02 9.99 6.27
CA GLN A 220 23.06 10.49 7.65
C GLN A 220 21.71 10.27 8.36
N VAL A 221 20.60 10.42 7.63
CA VAL A 221 19.25 10.13 8.14
C VAL A 221 19.07 8.64 8.39
N SER A 222 19.55 7.83 7.45
CA SER A 222 19.43 6.36 7.47
C SER A 222 20.05 5.71 8.70
N LYS A 223 21.17 6.26 9.22
CA LYS A 223 21.84 5.78 10.45
C LYS A 223 20.92 5.67 11.67
N SER A 224 19.87 6.49 11.74
CA SER A 224 18.96 6.51 12.87
C SER A 224 17.52 6.17 12.47
N HIS A 225 17.13 6.39 11.22
CA HIS A 225 15.74 6.33 10.77
C HIS A 225 15.57 5.77 9.34
N HIS A 226 16.01 4.54 9.07
CA HIS A 226 15.85 3.86 7.77
C HIS A 226 14.40 3.77 7.28
N ILE A 227 13.43 3.51 8.18
CA ILE A 227 12.00 3.50 7.80
C ILE A 227 11.52 4.89 7.35
N LEU A 228 12.07 5.98 7.91
CA LEU A 228 11.74 7.32 7.45
C LEU A 228 12.23 7.51 6.02
N VAL A 229 13.49 7.14 5.76
CA VAL A 229 14.11 7.22 4.44
C VAL A 229 13.31 6.43 3.41
N LEU A 230 12.88 5.20 3.71
CA LEU A 230 12.00 4.44 2.82
C LEU A 230 10.71 5.20 2.47
N LYS A 231 10.11 5.90 3.43
CA LYS A 231 8.91 6.72 3.17
C LYS A 231 9.22 7.99 2.36
N MET A 232 10.40 8.59 2.54
CA MET A 232 10.87 9.69 1.69
C MET A 232 11.06 9.23 0.24
N LEU A 233 11.77 8.11 0.04
CA LEU A 233 12.01 7.54 -1.27
C LEU A 233 10.71 7.11 -1.95
N ARG A 234 9.77 6.55 -1.18
CA ARG A 234 8.43 6.18 -1.63
C ARG A 234 7.64 7.37 -2.15
N VAL A 235 7.61 8.47 -1.40
CA VAL A 235 6.87 9.66 -1.84
C VAL A 235 7.53 10.30 -3.05
N ASP A 236 8.85 10.36 -3.12
CA ASP A 236 9.55 10.84 -4.32
C ASP A 236 9.20 10.00 -5.57
N LEU A 237 9.22 8.66 -5.44
CA LEU A 237 8.85 7.77 -6.54
C LEU A 237 7.39 7.96 -6.98
N ASP A 238 6.45 8.06 -6.03
CA ASP A 238 5.02 8.31 -6.33
C ASP A 238 4.84 9.57 -7.20
N TYR A 239 5.50 10.66 -6.81
CA TYR A 239 5.39 11.93 -7.52
C TYR A 239 6.10 11.87 -8.88
N SER A 240 7.28 11.24 -8.95
CA SER A 240 8.03 11.08 -10.20
C SER A 240 7.24 10.27 -11.23
N LEU A 241 6.61 9.18 -10.81
CA LEU A 241 5.75 8.37 -11.67
C LEU A 241 4.50 9.14 -12.12
N HIS A 242 3.88 9.90 -11.22
CA HIS A 242 2.65 10.63 -11.56
C HIS A 242 2.91 11.83 -12.48
N LEU A 243 3.96 12.60 -12.20
CA LEU A 243 4.34 13.79 -12.98
C LEU A 243 5.17 13.46 -14.22
N GLY A 244 5.65 12.23 -14.34
CA GLY A 244 6.54 11.80 -15.42
C GLY A 244 7.95 12.42 -15.35
N SER A 245 8.37 12.88 -14.17
CA SER A 245 9.68 13.48 -13.94
C SER A 245 10.71 12.45 -13.48
N SER A 246 11.97 12.86 -13.39
CA SER A 246 13.00 12.13 -12.65
C SER A 246 12.76 12.21 -11.14
N THR A 247 13.30 11.25 -10.40
CA THR A 247 13.35 11.27 -8.93
C THR A 247 14.23 12.40 -8.42
N VAL A 248 13.86 12.99 -7.28
CA VAL A 248 14.67 14.03 -6.63
C VAL A 248 15.83 13.44 -5.82
N PHE A 249 15.66 12.23 -5.28
CA PHE A 249 16.74 11.43 -4.70
C PHE A 249 17.41 10.55 -5.76
N SER A 250 18.64 10.12 -5.48
CA SER A 250 19.42 9.33 -6.45
C SER A 250 19.07 7.84 -6.38
N LEU A 251 19.25 7.13 -7.49
CA LEU A 251 19.21 5.66 -7.50
C LEU A 251 20.23 5.06 -6.51
N GLY A 252 21.39 5.69 -6.34
CA GLY A 252 22.39 5.28 -5.36
C GLY A 252 21.88 5.33 -3.92
N ASP A 253 21.10 6.35 -3.57
CA ASP A 253 20.46 6.45 -2.25
C ASP A 253 19.48 5.29 -2.03
N ALA A 254 18.64 4.99 -3.02
CA ALA A 254 17.68 3.89 -2.95
C ALA A 254 18.37 2.52 -2.80
N ILE A 255 19.41 2.25 -3.59
CA ILE A 255 20.19 1.00 -3.51
C ILE A 255 20.86 0.87 -2.14
N LYS A 256 21.47 1.95 -1.64
CA LYS A 256 22.18 1.92 -0.36
C LYS A 256 21.23 1.68 0.81
N GLU A 257 20.08 2.36 0.79
CA GLU A 257 19.02 2.14 1.79
C GLU A 257 18.52 0.69 1.71
N ASN A 258 18.29 0.17 0.51
CA ASN A 258 17.84 -1.20 0.33
C ASN A 258 18.79 -2.25 0.91
N LYS A 259 20.11 -2.04 0.80
CA LYS A 259 21.11 -2.90 1.44
C LYS A 259 20.95 -2.90 2.97
N ILE A 260 20.80 -1.73 3.59
CA ILE A 260 20.58 -1.60 5.04
C ILE A 260 19.30 -2.34 5.46
N ILE A 261 18.21 -2.21 4.70
CA ILE A 261 16.96 -2.94 4.99
C ILE A 261 17.14 -4.45 4.88
N ASN A 262 17.84 -4.93 3.85
CA ASN A 262 18.12 -6.34 3.69
C ASN A 262 19.03 -6.88 4.80
N GLU A 263 19.99 -6.10 5.29
CA GLU A 263 20.84 -6.48 6.44
C GLU A 263 20.05 -6.57 7.75
N LEU A 264 19.09 -5.66 7.96
CA LEU A 264 18.31 -5.59 9.20
C LEU A 264 17.12 -6.57 9.24
N TYR A 265 16.49 -6.83 8.09
CA TYR A 265 15.20 -7.53 8.00
C TYR A 265 15.20 -8.69 6.99
N GLY A 266 16.26 -8.85 6.21
CA GLY A 266 16.36 -9.89 5.20
C GLY A 266 16.68 -11.25 5.80
N ASP A 267 16.06 -12.29 5.24
CA ASP A 267 16.43 -13.67 5.54
C ASP A 267 17.63 -14.10 4.69
N LEU A 268 18.70 -14.54 5.35
CA LEU A 268 19.91 -15.07 4.71
C LEU A 268 19.62 -16.25 3.75
N LYS A 269 18.50 -16.97 3.96
CA LYS A 269 18.07 -18.09 3.11
C LYS A 269 17.62 -17.66 1.71
N ARG A 270 17.31 -16.36 1.51
CA ARG A 270 16.87 -15.80 0.22
C ARG A 270 17.95 -15.88 -0.86
N GLN A 271 19.23 -15.82 -0.48
CA GLN A 271 20.36 -15.82 -1.42
C GLN A 271 20.58 -17.17 -2.11
N ASN A 272 20.07 -18.27 -1.55
CA ASN A 272 20.31 -19.62 -2.06
C ASN A 272 19.18 -20.16 -2.97
N CYS A 273 18.08 -19.42 -3.15
CA CYS A 273 16.94 -19.83 -3.99
C CYS A 273 16.96 -19.21 -5.40
N VAL A 274 18.10 -18.67 -5.84
CA VAL A 274 18.32 -18.29 -7.25
C VAL A 274 18.57 -19.57 -8.06
N GLY A 275 17.54 -20.40 -8.19
CA GLY A 275 17.70 -21.81 -8.55
C GLY A 275 16.49 -22.42 -9.23
N SER A 276 15.84 -21.70 -10.15
CA SER A 276 15.35 -22.33 -11.37
C SER A 276 15.27 -21.26 -12.45
N SER A 277 16.18 -21.32 -13.43
CA SER A 277 16.03 -20.51 -14.63
C SER A 277 14.84 -21.10 -15.39
N GLN A 278 13.65 -20.54 -15.20
CA GLN A 278 12.63 -20.69 -16.23
C GLN A 278 13.27 -20.21 -17.54
N SER A 279 13.15 -21.01 -18.60
CA SER A 279 13.57 -20.60 -19.94
C SER A 279 12.63 -19.47 -20.41
N TYR A 280 12.84 -18.27 -19.88
CA TYR A 280 12.13 -17.07 -20.33
C TYR A 280 12.46 -16.89 -21.79
N ARG A 281 11.49 -16.41 -22.59
CA ARG A 281 11.60 -16.32 -24.05
C ARG A 281 12.80 -15.47 -24.48
N ALA A 282 13.95 -16.12 -24.61
CA ALA A 282 15.23 -15.56 -25.00
C ALA A 282 15.20 -14.75 -26.31
N PRO A 283 14.35 -15.04 -27.31
CA PRO A 283 14.39 -14.30 -28.58
C PRO A 283 14.04 -12.81 -28.45
N LEU A 284 13.05 -12.46 -27.62
CA LEU A 284 12.59 -11.07 -27.47
C LEU A 284 13.56 -10.23 -26.62
N LEU A 285 14.28 -10.88 -25.71
CA LEU A 285 15.18 -10.22 -24.76
C LEU A 285 16.58 -9.97 -25.35
N ARG A 286 17.00 -10.71 -26.37
CA ARG A 286 18.37 -10.65 -26.95
C ARG A 286 18.77 -9.29 -27.52
N ASN A 287 17.81 -8.48 -27.95
CA ASN A 287 18.06 -7.19 -28.61
C ASN A 287 17.71 -5.98 -27.72
N LEU A 288 17.44 -6.19 -26.44
CA LEU A 288 17.10 -5.12 -25.50
C LEU A 288 18.36 -4.52 -24.88
N ARG A 289 18.24 -3.27 -24.41
CA ARG A 289 19.24 -2.69 -23.51
C ARG A 289 19.40 -3.59 -22.27
N GLY A 290 20.64 -3.84 -21.85
CA GLY A 290 20.94 -4.82 -20.79
C GLY A 290 20.23 -4.51 -19.47
N ASP A 291 20.09 -3.24 -19.12
CA ASP A 291 19.41 -2.84 -17.88
C ASP A 291 17.88 -3.05 -17.91
N ILE A 292 17.23 -2.93 -19.08
CA ILE A 292 15.81 -3.31 -19.24
C ILE A 292 15.66 -4.83 -19.12
N GLN A 293 16.57 -5.59 -19.73
CA GLN A 293 16.58 -7.05 -19.61
C GLN A 293 16.75 -7.49 -18.16
N ASP A 294 17.69 -6.89 -17.43
CA ASP A 294 17.95 -7.18 -16.02
C ASP A 294 16.72 -6.92 -15.15
N ILE A 295 16.08 -5.75 -15.31
CA ILE A 295 14.85 -5.43 -14.55
C ILE A 295 13.74 -6.41 -14.92
N PHE A 296 13.56 -6.73 -16.20
CA PHE A 296 12.51 -7.67 -16.61
C PHE A 296 12.69 -9.03 -15.94
N ILE A 297 13.91 -9.58 -15.92
CA ILE A 297 14.23 -10.85 -15.26
C ILE A 297 13.97 -10.77 -13.76
N GLU A 298 14.43 -9.69 -13.11
CA GLU A 298 14.28 -9.51 -11.66
C GLU A 298 12.81 -9.38 -11.25
N VAL A 299 12.01 -8.60 -11.99
CA VAL A 299 10.57 -8.44 -11.73
C VAL A 299 9.83 -9.75 -12.00
N THR A 300 10.23 -10.52 -13.01
CA THR A 300 9.65 -11.84 -13.27
C THR A 300 9.94 -12.80 -12.11
N SER A 301 11.19 -12.84 -11.64
CA SER A 301 11.58 -13.64 -10.47
C SER A 301 10.82 -13.22 -9.22
N LEU A 302 10.64 -11.91 -9.00
CA LEU A 302 9.85 -11.39 -7.88
C LEU A 302 8.38 -11.82 -7.96
N ALA A 303 7.79 -11.77 -9.15
CA ALA A 303 6.42 -12.22 -9.37
C ALA A 303 6.26 -13.72 -9.07
N SER A 304 7.17 -14.56 -9.57
CA SER A 304 7.20 -16.00 -9.26
C SER A 304 7.34 -16.27 -7.77
N MET A 305 8.25 -15.58 -7.07
CA MET A 305 8.42 -15.72 -5.62
C MET A 305 7.13 -15.38 -4.85
N LEU A 306 6.40 -14.34 -5.25
CA LEU A 306 5.14 -13.98 -4.62
C LEU A 306 4.05 -15.03 -4.86
N ASP A 307 3.96 -15.57 -6.07
CA ASP A 307 3.01 -16.63 -6.40
C ASP A 307 3.31 -17.93 -5.65
N ASP A 308 4.59 -18.34 -5.58
CA ASP A 308 5.02 -19.52 -4.82
C ASP A 308 4.74 -19.37 -3.33
N ALA A 309 5.03 -18.19 -2.77
CA ALA A 309 4.71 -17.86 -1.38
C ALA A 309 3.19 -17.89 -1.14
N THR A 310 2.39 -17.34 -2.07
CA THR A 310 0.92 -17.36 -1.98
C THR A 310 0.35 -18.78 -1.95
N LYS A 311 0.96 -19.68 -2.74
CA LYS A 311 0.59 -21.12 -2.81
C LYS A 311 1.13 -21.93 -1.63
N GLY A 312 1.97 -21.34 -0.77
CA GLY A 312 2.65 -22.04 0.33
C GLY A 312 3.76 -22.98 -0.13
N VAL A 313 4.21 -22.86 -1.38
CA VAL A 313 5.33 -23.62 -1.96
C VAL A 313 6.66 -22.96 -1.59
N GLY A 314 6.70 -21.63 -1.64
CA GLY A 314 7.86 -20.81 -1.27
C GLY A 314 7.74 -20.20 0.12
N PRO A 315 8.85 -19.68 0.68
CA PRO A 315 8.82 -18.92 1.93
C PRO A 315 8.06 -17.61 1.75
N ARG A 316 7.41 -17.13 2.82
CA ARG A 316 6.85 -15.77 2.85
C ARG A 316 7.96 -14.73 2.79
N LEU A 317 7.70 -13.62 2.13
CA LEU A 317 8.68 -12.54 1.97
C LEU A 317 8.50 -11.50 3.09
N ASN A 318 9.58 -11.05 3.71
CA ASN A 318 9.51 -9.94 4.66
C ASN A 318 8.96 -8.68 3.96
N SER A 319 7.89 -8.10 4.51
CA SER A 319 7.20 -6.94 3.94
C SER A 319 8.11 -5.72 3.78
N CYS A 320 8.95 -5.39 4.77
CA CYS A 320 9.84 -4.22 4.70
C CYS A 320 10.87 -4.38 3.58
N VAL A 321 11.45 -5.58 3.47
CA VAL A 321 12.41 -5.92 2.40
C VAL A 321 11.75 -5.86 1.04
N PHE A 322 10.57 -6.48 0.90
CA PHE A 322 9.80 -6.45 -0.34
C PHE A 322 9.49 -5.03 -0.83
N HIS A 323 9.01 -4.16 0.06
CA HIS A 323 8.75 -2.76 -0.29
C HIS A 323 10.03 -2.00 -0.66
N SER A 324 11.14 -2.30 0.01
CA SER A 324 12.44 -1.74 -0.32
C SER A 324 12.94 -2.19 -1.70
N ASP A 325 12.72 -3.44 -2.10
CA ASP A 325 13.07 -3.94 -3.43
C ASP A 325 12.23 -3.27 -4.51
N LEU A 326 10.92 -3.13 -4.29
CA LEU A 326 10.02 -2.38 -5.19
C LEU A 326 10.47 -0.94 -5.39
N LEU A 327 10.98 -0.27 -4.35
CA LEU A 327 11.52 1.09 -4.47
C LEU A 327 12.73 1.12 -5.39
N VAL A 328 13.70 0.21 -5.22
CA VAL A 328 14.88 0.15 -6.11
C VAL A 328 14.45 -0.12 -7.55
N LEU A 329 13.54 -1.06 -7.78
CA LEU A 329 12.98 -1.35 -9.10
C LEU A 329 12.34 -0.10 -9.73
N GLY A 330 11.55 0.65 -8.96
CA GLY A 330 10.93 1.89 -9.43
C GLY A 330 11.94 2.98 -9.77
N TYR A 331 12.95 3.18 -8.93
CA TYR A 331 14.02 4.15 -9.21
C TYR A 331 14.81 3.77 -10.47
N ARG A 332 15.08 2.48 -10.69
CA ARG A 332 15.75 2.01 -11.91
C ARG A 332 14.89 2.27 -13.14
N LEU A 333 13.60 1.93 -13.11
CA LEU A 333 12.69 2.20 -14.22
C LEU A 333 12.62 3.69 -14.59
N VAL A 334 12.48 4.57 -13.59
CA VAL A 334 12.44 6.03 -13.82
C VAL A 334 13.78 6.56 -14.33
N ASN A 335 14.91 6.00 -13.86
CA ASN A 335 16.24 6.40 -14.29
C ASN A 335 16.54 5.98 -15.74
N ILE A 336 16.03 4.83 -16.18
CA ILE A 336 16.16 4.39 -17.57
C ILE A 336 15.33 5.28 -18.50
N TYR A 337 14.03 5.41 -18.23
CA TYR A 337 13.13 6.33 -18.97
C TYR A 337 12.07 6.91 -18.04
N THR A 338 12.03 8.24 -17.93
CA THR A 338 10.91 8.93 -17.27
C THR A 338 9.66 8.87 -18.16
N LEU A 339 8.46 8.86 -17.57
CA LEU A 339 7.23 8.80 -18.36
C LEU A 339 6.99 10.08 -19.18
N GLY A 340 7.39 11.24 -18.66
CA GLY A 340 7.26 12.54 -19.34
C GLY A 340 8.46 12.91 -20.21
N GLY A 341 9.48 12.06 -20.29
CA GLY A 341 10.70 12.29 -21.08
C GLY A 341 10.70 11.62 -22.45
N CYS A 342 11.86 11.62 -23.10
CA CYS A 342 12.08 10.92 -24.36
C CYS A 342 11.87 9.41 -24.19
N ARG A 343 11.00 8.85 -25.02
CA ARG A 343 10.65 7.42 -24.99
C ARG A 343 11.59 6.59 -25.87
N PRO A 344 11.75 5.28 -25.61
CA PRO A 344 12.58 4.40 -26.42
C PRO A 344 12.08 4.37 -27.87
N LYS A 345 13.02 4.36 -28.83
CA LYS A 345 12.68 4.19 -30.25
C LYS A 345 12.22 2.76 -30.56
N CYS A 346 12.75 1.76 -29.84
CA CYS A 346 12.35 0.37 -29.99
C CYS A 346 10.96 0.16 -29.36
N PRO A 347 9.93 -0.23 -30.13
CA PRO A 347 8.57 -0.41 -29.60
C PRO A 347 8.49 -1.49 -28.53
N ILE A 348 9.24 -2.58 -28.69
CA ILE A 348 9.31 -3.70 -27.73
C ILE A 348 9.89 -3.21 -26.39
N GLU A 349 11.00 -2.46 -26.44
CA GLU A 349 11.61 -1.90 -25.23
C GLU A 349 10.67 -0.92 -24.52
N ASN A 350 9.99 -0.05 -25.29
CA ASN A 350 9.01 0.87 -24.72
C ASN A 350 7.83 0.13 -24.07
N ALA A 351 7.33 -0.94 -24.70
CA ALA A 351 6.24 -1.75 -24.16
C ALA A 351 6.64 -2.48 -22.87
N ILE A 352 7.86 -3.05 -22.84
CA ILE A 352 8.40 -3.67 -21.63
C ILE A 352 8.55 -2.64 -20.51
N HIS A 353 9.14 -1.48 -20.79
CA HIS A 353 9.31 -0.42 -19.78
C HIS A 353 7.95 0.05 -19.21
N LEU A 354 6.96 0.29 -20.08
CA LEU A 354 5.63 0.71 -19.66
C LEU A 354 4.89 -0.40 -18.91
N GLY A 355 4.97 -1.65 -19.38
CA GLY A 355 4.37 -2.80 -18.71
C GLY A 355 4.97 -3.07 -17.32
N LEU A 356 6.29 -2.94 -17.18
CA LEU A 356 6.98 -3.05 -15.88
C LEU A 356 6.61 -1.88 -14.96
N THR A 357 6.44 -0.68 -15.50
CA THR A 357 5.94 0.48 -14.73
C THR A 357 4.51 0.25 -14.26
N ALA A 358 3.63 -0.28 -15.12
CA ALA A 358 2.26 -0.65 -14.77
C ALA A 358 2.23 -1.74 -13.69
N PHE A 359 3.06 -2.79 -13.83
CA PHE A 359 3.25 -3.82 -12.82
C PHE A 359 3.63 -3.20 -11.48
N LEU A 360 4.66 -2.36 -11.44
CA LEU A 360 5.14 -1.71 -10.23
C LEU A 360 4.02 -0.93 -9.54
N VAL A 361 3.26 -0.12 -10.30
CA VAL A 361 2.18 0.72 -9.77
C VAL A 361 1.09 -0.11 -9.07
N THR A 362 0.87 -1.38 -9.46
CA THR A 362 -0.08 -2.27 -8.76
C THR A 362 0.32 -2.56 -7.29
N PHE A 363 1.60 -2.42 -6.95
CA PHE A 363 2.12 -2.59 -5.59
C PHE A 363 2.33 -1.26 -4.84
N LEU A 364 1.88 -0.15 -5.45
CA LEU A 364 2.03 1.20 -4.91
C LEU A 364 0.67 1.86 -4.55
N PRO A 365 -0.28 1.15 -3.90
CA PRO A 365 -1.57 1.76 -3.55
C PRO A 365 -1.40 2.89 -2.53
N GLY A 366 -2.35 3.82 -2.54
CA GLY A 366 -2.47 4.85 -1.50
C GLY A 366 -2.93 4.31 -0.16
N LEU A 367 -3.01 5.20 0.83
CA LEU A 367 -3.53 4.88 2.15
C LEU A 367 -4.98 4.35 2.09
N ASP A 368 -5.77 4.78 1.11
CA ASP A 368 -7.12 4.30 0.84
C ASP A 368 -7.18 2.95 0.09
N ARG A 369 -6.04 2.28 -0.07
CA ARG A 369 -5.86 0.99 -0.79
C ARG A 369 -6.20 1.05 -2.27
N ARG A 370 -6.28 2.26 -2.84
CA ARG A 370 -6.54 2.46 -4.27
C ARG A 370 -5.26 2.79 -5.00
N ILE A 371 -5.16 2.29 -6.23
CA ILE A 371 -4.14 2.74 -7.17
C ILE A 371 -4.57 4.11 -7.68
N ALA A 372 -3.68 5.09 -7.59
CA ALA A 372 -3.96 6.43 -8.09
C ALA A 372 -4.05 6.40 -9.62
N HIS A 373 -5.08 7.03 -10.18
CA HIS A 373 -5.17 7.17 -11.62
C HIS A 373 -3.97 7.99 -12.14
N ASN A 374 -3.31 7.49 -13.18
CA ASN A 374 -2.19 8.15 -13.83
C ASN A 374 -2.50 8.26 -15.34
N ALA A 375 -3.03 9.41 -15.75
CA ALA A 375 -3.43 9.66 -17.13
C ALA A 375 -2.23 9.56 -18.09
N LEU A 376 -1.04 9.99 -17.66
CA LEU A 376 0.18 9.92 -18.46
C LEU A 376 0.55 8.47 -18.79
N LEU A 377 0.62 7.60 -17.77
CA LEU A 377 0.90 6.18 -17.97
C LEU A 377 -0.17 5.51 -18.84
N SER A 378 -1.46 5.79 -18.58
CA SER A 378 -2.56 5.25 -19.39
C SER A 378 -2.48 5.66 -20.85
N ASN A 379 -2.17 6.93 -21.15
CA ASN A 379 -2.01 7.40 -22.53
C ASN A 379 -0.80 6.78 -23.22
N LEU A 380 0.33 6.64 -22.53
CA LEU A 380 1.53 5.98 -23.07
C LEU A 380 1.26 4.50 -23.38
N LEU A 381 0.55 3.81 -22.50
CA LEU A 381 0.13 2.42 -22.71
C LEU A 381 -0.82 2.28 -23.91
N LEU A 382 -1.82 3.16 -24.04
CA LEU A 382 -2.73 3.21 -25.20
C LEU A 382 -1.95 3.37 -26.50
N ASN A 383 -1.03 4.32 -26.55
CA ASN A 383 -0.21 4.57 -27.73
C ASN A 383 0.71 3.37 -28.05
N ALA A 384 1.32 2.76 -27.03
CA ALA A 384 2.17 1.59 -27.22
C ALA A 384 1.38 0.38 -27.77
N ALA A 385 0.14 0.17 -27.30
CA ALA A 385 -0.70 -0.95 -27.75
C ALA A 385 -1.10 -0.86 -29.24
N GLN A 386 -1.16 0.36 -29.79
CA GLN A 386 -1.44 0.61 -31.21
C GLN A 386 -0.24 0.28 -32.11
N GLY A 387 0.99 0.28 -31.58
CA GLY A 387 2.20 0.04 -32.36
C GLY A 387 2.46 -1.41 -32.76
N PHE A 388 1.63 -2.37 -32.32
CA PHE A 388 1.88 -3.81 -32.44
C PHE A 388 0.91 -4.55 -33.39
N LEU A 389 0.50 -3.91 -34.50
CA LEU A 389 -0.53 -4.45 -35.40
C LEU A 389 -0.10 -5.78 -36.07
N ASP A 390 1.13 -5.88 -36.58
CA ASP A 390 1.59 -7.02 -37.40
C ASP A 390 2.82 -7.74 -36.81
N GLY A 391 2.78 -8.04 -35.51
CA GLY A 391 3.86 -8.74 -34.81
C GLY A 391 3.76 -10.26 -34.87
N GLY A 392 4.90 -10.96 -34.94
CA GLY A 392 4.96 -12.41 -34.74
C GLY A 392 4.47 -12.83 -33.34
N GLN A 393 4.26 -14.13 -33.12
CA GLN A 393 3.60 -14.66 -31.90
C GLN A 393 4.14 -14.07 -30.58
N GLY A 394 5.47 -13.99 -30.40
CA GLY A 394 6.05 -13.43 -29.17
C GLY A 394 5.71 -11.96 -28.92
N ILE A 395 5.51 -11.17 -29.98
CA ILE A 395 5.08 -9.77 -29.86
C ILE A 395 3.63 -9.69 -29.42
N GLN A 396 2.76 -10.57 -29.94
CA GLN A 396 1.35 -10.64 -29.55
C GLN A 396 1.17 -11.06 -28.09
N GLU A 397 2.00 -11.99 -27.61
CA GLU A 397 1.98 -12.38 -26.19
C GLU A 397 2.48 -11.26 -25.27
N LEU A 398 3.55 -10.55 -25.65
CA LEU A 398 4.00 -9.36 -24.93
C LEU A 398 2.90 -8.29 -24.89
N LEU A 399 2.24 -8.05 -26.02
CA LEU A 399 1.10 -7.14 -26.11
C LEU A 399 -0.02 -7.59 -25.18
N LEU A 400 -0.36 -8.87 -25.15
CA LEU A 400 -1.40 -9.40 -24.25
C LEU A 400 -1.01 -9.16 -22.79
N TRP A 401 0.22 -9.46 -22.40
CA TRP A 401 0.70 -9.15 -21.05
C TRP A 401 0.59 -7.65 -20.71
N MET A 402 1.05 -6.77 -21.61
CA MET A 402 0.96 -5.32 -21.42
C MET A 402 -0.49 -4.84 -21.28
N LEU A 403 -1.42 -5.38 -22.07
CA LEU A 403 -2.84 -5.05 -22.02
C LEU A 403 -3.44 -5.41 -20.65
N TYR A 404 -3.13 -6.61 -20.15
CA TYR A 404 -3.67 -7.13 -18.91
C TYR A 404 -3.06 -6.47 -17.68
N ILE A 405 -1.74 -6.25 -17.67
CA ILE A 405 -1.09 -5.52 -16.56
C ILE A 405 -1.48 -4.04 -16.55
N GLY A 406 -1.70 -3.45 -17.74
CA GLY A 406 -2.24 -2.09 -17.85
C GLY A 406 -3.64 -1.98 -17.24
N ALA A 407 -4.53 -2.94 -17.52
CA ALA A 407 -5.86 -3.00 -16.90
C ALA A 407 -5.79 -3.21 -15.37
N ALA A 408 -4.83 -4.00 -14.88
CA ALA A 408 -4.60 -4.16 -13.45
C ALA A 408 -4.08 -2.88 -12.77
N SER A 409 -3.31 -2.06 -13.50
CA SER A 409 -2.78 -0.79 -12.99
C SER A 409 -3.78 0.37 -13.02
N SER A 410 -4.84 0.28 -13.84
CA SER A 410 -5.83 1.35 -14.01
C SER A 410 -7.18 0.77 -14.42
N SER A 411 -8.16 0.86 -13.53
CA SER A 411 -9.53 0.40 -13.82
C SER A 411 -10.18 1.17 -14.97
N GLN A 412 -9.83 2.45 -15.14
CA GLN A 412 -10.30 3.28 -16.24
C GLN A 412 -9.72 2.81 -17.59
N LEU A 413 -8.44 2.43 -17.59
CA LEU A 413 -7.80 1.88 -18.78
C LEU A 413 -8.41 0.51 -19.15
N GLY A 414 -8.62 -0.36 -18.14
CA GLY A 414 -9.26 -1.66 -18.35
C GLY A 414 -10.70 -1.57 -18.87
N ALA A 415 -11.40 -0.46 -18.63
CA ALA A 415 -12.75 -0.21 -19.15
C ALA A 415 -12.76 0.61 -20.46
N HIS A 416 -11.60 1.01 -20.98
CA HIS A 416 -11.52 1.85 -22.16
C HIS A 416 -11.87 1.05 -23.44
N PRO A 417 -12.81 1.51 -24.30
CA PRO A 417 -13.27 0.74 -25.46
C PRO A 417 -12.15 0.26 -26.39
N THR A 418 -11.18 1.13 -26.71
CA THR A 418 -10.01 0.75 -27.54
C THR A 418 -9.15 -0.31 -26.87
N TRP A 419 -9.05 -0.30 -25.53
CA TRP A 419 -8.27 -1.27 -24.78
C TRP A 419 -8.92 -2.65 -24.80
N ILE A 420 -10.25 -2.67 -24.65
CA ILE A 420 -11.08 -3.89 -24.75
C ILE A 420 -11.02 -4.46 -26.17
N SER A 421 -11.20 -3.62 -27.20
CA SER A 421 -11.10 -4.04 -28.60
C SER A 421 -9.73 -4.66 -28.89
N ARG A 422 -8.67 -3.97 -28.47
CA ARG A 422 -7.30 -4.45 -28.69
C ARG A 422 -7.03 -5.77 -27.96
N SER A 423 -7.54 -5.90 -26.73
CA SER A 423 -7.48 -7.17 -25.98
C SER A 423 -8.17 -8.30 -26.73
N LYS A 424 -9.37 -8.08 -27.27
CA LYS A 424 -10.09 -9.08 -28.06
C LYS A 424 -9.29 -9.51 -29.29
N GLU A 425 -8.82 -8.55 -30.09
CA GLU A 425 -8.02 -8.83 -31.29
C GLU A 425 -6.77 -9.67 -30.98
N THR A 426 -6.07 -9.35 -29.88
CA THR A 426 -4.88 -10.09 -29.46
C THR A 426 -5.22 -11.51 -28.98
N ILE A 427 -6.32 -11.70 -28.25
CA ILE A 427 -6.82 -13.02 -27.82
C ILE A 427 -7.16 -13.89 -29.03
N ASP A 428 -7.91 -13.32 -29.98
CA ASP A 428 -8.34 -14.01 -31.20
C ASP A 428 -7.12 -14.42 -32.06
N THR A 429 -6.13 -13.52 -32.16
CA THR A 429 -4.86 -13.78 -32.87
C THR A 429 -4.06 -14.91 -32.23
N LEU A 430 -4.01 -14.94 -30.89
CA LEU A 430 -3.33 -15.99 -30.12
C LEU A 430 -4.17 -17.28 -29.98
N LYS A 431 -5.43 -17.26 -30.45
CA LYS A 431 -6.38 -18.38 -30.38
C LYS A 431 -6.62 -18.87 -28.95
N LEU A 432 -6.67 -17.96 -27.99
CA LEU A 432 -6.92 -18.27 -26.58
C LEU A 432 -8.43 -18.30 -26.34
N MET A 433 -8.96 -19.45 -25.94
CA MET A 433 -10.40 -19.72 -25.83
C MET A 433 -10.90 -19.68 -24.38
N THR A 434 -10.01 -19.85 -23.40
CA THR A 434 -10.38 -19.87 -21.98
C THR A 434 -9.54 -18.91 -21.17
N TRP A 435 -10.06 -18.51 -20.01
CA TRP A 435 -9.32 -17.70 -19.05
C TRP A 435 -8.04 -18.41 -18.59
N GLU A 436 -8.08 -19.73 -18.39
CA GLU A 436 -6.94 -20.53 -17.95
C GLU A 436 -5.80 -20.46 -18.98
N GLN A 437 -6.12 -20.51 -20.28
CA GLN A 437 -5.11 -20.34 -21.33
C GLN A 437 -4.49 -18.95 -21.34
N VAL A 438 -5.29 -17.90 -21.08
CA VAL A 438 -4.77 -16.54 -20.90
C VAL A 438 -3.87 -16.45 -19.67
N GLN A 439 -4.31 -17.02 -18.56
CA GLN A 439 -3.55 -17.03 -17.30
C GLN A 439 -2.21 -17.77 -17.44
N ASP A 440 -2.19 -18.94 -18.10
CA ASP A 440 -0.98 -19.71 -18.39
C ASP A 440 -0.01 -18.94 -19.30
N MET A 441 -0.53 -18.11 -20.21
CA MET A 441 0.29 -17.20 -21.01
C MET A 441 0.86 -16.08 -20.13
N LEU A 442 0.01 -15.39 -19.36
CA LEU A 442 0.42 -14.27 -18.51
C LEU A 442 1.47 -14.68 -17.46
N ALA A 443 1.40 -15.92 -16.95
CA ALA A 443 2.37 -16.48 -16.01
C ALA A 443 3.80 -16.63 -16.59
N GLN A 444 3.97 -16.52 -17.91
CA GLN A 444 5.30 -16.48 -18.57
C GLN A 444 5.96 -15.10 -18.49
N TYR A 445 5.21 -14.09 -18.06
CA TYR A 445 5.64 -12.70 -17.89
C TYR A 445 5.46 -12.28 -16.42
N PRO A 446 5.95 -11.10 -16.00
CA PRO A 446 5.68 -10.59 -14.66
C PRO A 446 4.18 -10.50 -14.35
N TRP A 447 3.68 -11.47 -13.60
CA TRP A 447 2.28 -11.58 -13.22
C TRP A 447 2.17 -12.21 -11.84
N VAL A 448 1.36 -11.63 -10.97
CA VAL A 448 1.08 -12.16 -9.63
C VAL A 448 -0.41 -12.41 -9.54
N ASN A 449 -0.79 -13.68 -9.52
CA ASN A 449 -2.18 -14.11 -9.62
C ASN A 449 -3.06 -13.45 -8.56
N ALA A 450 -2.55 -13.38 -7.32
CA ALA A 450 -3.27 -12.77 -6.21
C ALA A 450 -3.60 -11.28 -6.44
N VAL A 451 -2.74 -10.55 -7.15
CA VAL A 451 -2.87 -9.09 -7.34
C VAL A 451 -3.61 -8.77 -8.64
N HIS A 452 -3.31 -9.51 -9.72
CA HIS A 452 -3.68 -9.11 -11.07
C HIS A 452 -4.90 -9.84 -11.66
N ASP A 453 -5.19 -11.08 -11.21
CA ASP A 453 -6.27 -11.91 -11.80
C ASP A 453 -7.64 -11.25 -11.79
N THR A 454 -7.97 -10.50 -10.73
CA THR A 454 -9.29 -9.87 -10.62
C THR A 454 -9.53 -8.88 -11.75
N ALA A 455 -8.54 -8.03 -12.05
CA ALA A 455 -8.62 -7.07 -13.14
C ALA A 455 -8.49 -7.76 -14.51
N GLY A 456 -7.62 -8.77 -14.62
CA GLY A 456 -7.46 -9.55 -15.84
C GLY A 456 -8.77 -10.26 -16.25
N LYS A 457 -9.43 -10.94 -15.32
CA LYS A 457 -10.74 -11.57 -15.56
C LYS A 457 -11.80 -10.55 -15.95
N ALA A 458 -11.81 -9.38 -15.31
CA ALA A 458 -12.73 -8.31 -15.67
C ALA A 458 -12.55 -7.85 -17.12
N LEU A 459 -11.30 -7.68 -17.59
CA LEU A 459 -10.99 -7.36 -18.99
C LEU A 459 -11.39 -8.50 -19.92
N TRP A 460 -11.01 -9.74 -19.60
CA TRP A 460 -11.37 -10.94 -20.37
C TRP A 460 -12.88 -11.02 -20.60
N HIS A 461 -13.69 -10.87 -19.55
CA HIS A 461 -15.14 -10.90 -19.65
C HIS A 461 -15.70 -9.74 -20.51
N GLN A 462 -15.09 -8.55 -20.45
CA GLN A 462 -15.52 -7.42 -21.28
C GLN A 462 -15.21 -7.67 -22.76
N SER A 463 -14.06 -8.26 -23.08
CA SER A 463 -13.67 -8.60 -24.46
C SER A 463 -14.59 -9.65 -25.11
N HIS A 464 -15.28 -10.48 -24.30
CA HIS A 464 -16.22 -11.51 -24.77
C HIS A 464 -17.70 -11.09 -24.72
N LYS A 465 -18.06 -10.05 -23.94
CA LYS A 465 -19.46 -9.58 -23.85
C LYS A 465 -20.00 -9.00 -25.16
N ASN A 466 -19.14 -8.57 -26.06
CA ASN A 466 -19.54 -8.04 -27.37
C ASN A 466 -19.92 -9.15 -28.39
N GLU A 467 -20.00 -10.42 -27.95
CA GLU A 467 -20.44 -11.56 -28.77
C GLU A 467 -21.90 -11.97 -28.55
N LEU A 468 -22.74 -11.17 -27.88
CA LEU A 468 -24.18 -11.43 -27.93
C LEU A 468 -24.68 -11.15 -29.36
N PRO A 469 -25.14 -12.17 -30.12
CA PRO A 469 -25.68 -11.94 -31.44
C PRO A 469 -26.96 -11.12 -31.30
N GLY A 470 -26.99 -9.97 -31.98
CA GLY A 470 -28.25 -9.33 -32.32
C GLY A 470 -29.05 -10.29 -33.19
N LYS A 471 -30.17 -10.76 -32.64
CA LYS A 471 -31.36 -11.36 -33.27
C LYS A 471 -31.17 -12.20 -34.54
#